data_AF-A0A4Q4BSI5-F1
#
_entry.id   AF-A0A4Q4BSI5-F1
#
_cell.length_a   1.000
_cell.length_b   1.000
_cell.length_c   1.000
_cell.angle_alpha   90.00
_cell.angle_beta   90.00
_cell.angle_gamma   90.00
#
_symmetry.space_group_name_H-M   'P 1'
#
loop_
_entity.id
_entity.type
_entity.pdbx_description
1 polymer ?
#
loop_
_entity_poly.entity_id
_entity_poly.type
_entity_poly.pdbx_seq_one_letter_code
_entity_poly.pdbx_strand_id
1 'polypeptide(L)'
;VDIRSPEQAKLDAMKAEVIRAAHAVAKELGLGCEIEDVGHFDPVTFDPGLVKIVRQSAEKLGYSHMDIVSGAGHDACWINRVAPTVMVMCPCVDGLSHNEAEKISPEWAAAGTDVLLHAVLEVAEVVG
;
A
#
# COMPACT_ATOMS: atom_id res chain seq x y z
N VAL A 1 -17.32 7.66 2.19
CA VAL A 1 -16.40 7.53 3.35
C VAL A 1 -15.31 6.56 2.95
N ASP A 2 -14.05 6.86 3.21
CA ASP A 2 -12.90 5.97 2.92
C ASP A 2 -12.33 5.46 4.26
N ILE A 3 -12.27 4.14 4.42
CA ILE A 3 -11.71 3.46 5.59
C ILE A 3 -10.77 2.36 5.11
N ARG A 4 -9.63 2.21 5.79
CA ARG A 4 -8.57 1.28 5.39
C ARG A 4 -7.99 0.58 6.61
N SER A 5 -7.70 -0.71 6.48
CA SER A 5 -6.93 -1.48 7.45
C SER A 5 -6.26 -2.66 6.74
N PRO A 6 -5.03 -3.04 7.12
CA PRO A 6 -4.43 -4.29 6.66
C PRO A 6 -5.04 -5.53 7.36
N GLU A 7 -5.91 -5.34 8.36
CA GLU A 7 -6.55 -6.41 9.12
C GLU A 7 -8.04 -6.46 8.75
N GLN A 8 -8.48 -7.54 8.08
CA GLN A 8 -9.86 -7.65 7.59
C GLN A 8 -10.89 -7.47 8.71
N ALA A 9 -10.70 -8.16 9.84
CA ALA A 9 -11.61 -8.07 10.97
C ALA A 9 -11.75 -6.64 11.53
N LYS A 10 -10.66 -5.85 11.47
CA LYS A 10 -10.67 -4.45 11.91
C LYS A 10 -11.39 -3.57 10.89
N LEU A 11 -11.18 -3.79 9.60
CA LEU A 11 -11.90 -3.09 8.53
C LEU A 11 -13.41 -3.32 8.63
N ASP A 12 -13.84 -4.57 8.84
CA ASP A 12 -15.24 -4.94 9.01
C ASP A 12 -15.86 -4.25 10.23
N ALA A 13 -15.13 -4.22 11.36
CA ALA A 13 -15.58 -3.54 12.57
C ALA A 13 -15.69 -2.02 12.37
N MET A 14 -14.74 -1.39 11.68
CA MET A 14 -14.78 0.04 11.33
C MET A 14 -15.99 0.35 10.45
N LYS A 15 -16.26 -0.48 9.43
CA LYS A 15 -17.42 -0.32 8.54
C LYS A 15 -18.74 -0.40 9.31
N ALA A 16 -18.88 -1.41 10.17
CA ALA A 16 -20.06 -1.60 10.99
C ALA A 16 -20.32 -0.37 11.88
N GLU A 17 -19.26 0.19 12.47
CA GLU A 17 -19.37 1.37 13.34
C GLU A 17 -19.75 2.64 12.56
N VAL A 18 -19.16 2.87 11.37
CA VAL A 18 -19.53 4.00 10.50
C VAL A 18 -21.01 3.93 10.10
N ILE A 19 -21.48 2.76 9.67
CA ILE A 19 -22.87 2.54 9.27
C ILE A 19 -23.82 2.77 10.46
N ARG A 20 -23.47 2.23 11.63
CA ARG A 20 -24.26 2.40 12.86
C ARG A 20 -24.36 3.87 13.25
N ALA A 21 -23.25 4.59 13.25
CA ALA A 21 -23.19 6.01 13.62
C ALA A 21 -23.95 6.90 12.64
N ALA A 22 -23.81 6.66 11.33
CA ALA A 22 -24.51 7.43 10.29
C ALA A 22 -26.04 7.31 10.43
N HIS A 23 -26.56 6.08 10.61
CA HIS A 23 -27.99 5.88 10.82
C HIS A 23 -28.50 6.48 12.14
N ALA A 24 -27.69 6.44 13.20
CA ALA A 24 -28.07 7.06 14.48
C ALA A 24 -28.24 8.58 14.35
N VAL A 25 -27.28 9.25 13.70
CA VAL A 25 -27.33 10.71 13.44
C VAL A 25 -28.49 11.06 12.50
N ALA A 26 -28.68 10.31 11.42
CA ALA A 26 -29.78 10.55 10.48
C ALA A 26 -31.15 10.46 11.17
N LYS A 27 -31.33 9.47 12.07
CA LYS A 27 -32.54 9.33 12.87
C LYS A 27 -32.76 10.50 13.82
N GLU A 28 -31.72 10.97 14.49
CA GLU A 28 -31.80 12.13 15.39
C GLU A 28 -32.22 13.40 14.65
N LEU A 29 -31.75 13.56 13.42
CA LEU A 29 -32.05 14.71 12.56
C LEU A 29 -33.35 14.56 11.73
N GLY A 30 -34.02 13.40 11.79
CA GLY A 30 -35.22 13.12 10.99
C GLY A 30 -34.96 13.00 9.48
N LEU A 31 -33.76 12.57 9.08
CA LEU A 31 -33.33 12.43 7.69
C LEU A 31 -33.35 10.96 7.23
N GLY A 32 -33.52 10.74 5.92
CA GLY A 32 -33.20 9.47 5.28
C GLY A 32 -31.69 9.31 5.08
N CYS A 33 -31.18 8.09 5.19
CA CYS A 33 -29.77 7.77 4.95
C CYS A 33 -29.67 6.45 4.20
N GLU A 34 -29.01 6.50 3.04
CA GLU A 34 -28.66 5.33 2.24
C GLU A 34 -27.14 5.25 2.14
N ILE A 35 -26.60 4.03 2.24
CA ILE A 35 -25.16 3.76 2.19
C ILE A 35 -24.96 2.64 1.18
N GLU A 36 -24.11 2.90 0.19
CA GLU A 36 -23.73 1.95 -0.85
C GLU A 36 -22.20 1.76 -0.84
N ASP A 37 -21.77 0.52 -0.99
CA ASP A 37 -20.35 0.19 -1.17
C ASP A 37 -19.96 0.41 -2.63
N VAL A 38 -19.18 1.45 -2.90
CA VAL A 38 -18.75 1.82 -4.27
C VAL A 38 -17.34 1.34 -4.64
N GLY A 39 -16.61 0.78 -3.67
CA GLY A 39 -15.26 0.23 -3.87
C GLY A 39 -14.80 -0.56 -2.66
N HIS A 40 -14.23 -1.74 -2.90
CA HIS A 40 -13.70 -2.62 -1.86
C HIS A 40 -12.42 -3.29 -2.35
N PHE A 41 -11.42 -3.37 -1.48
CA PHE A 41 -10.23 -4.18 -1.68
C PHE A 41 -9.98 -4.96 -0.39
N ASP A 42 -9.78 -6.28 -0.51
CA ASP A 42 -9.31 -7.08 0.62
C ASP A 42 -7.87 -6.65 0.97
N PRO A 43 -7.46 -6.74 2.24
CA PRO A 43 -6.06 -6.54 2.61
C PRO A 43 -5.13 -7.40 1.77
N VAL A 44 -4.19 -6.75 1.09
CA VAL A 44 -3.28 -7.43 0.17
C VAL A 44 -1.99 -7.80 0.90
N THR A 45 -1.64 -9.08 0.87
CA THR A 45 -0.31 -9.57 1.27
C THR A 45 0.48 -9.91 0.01
N PHE A 46 1.64 -9.27 -0.16
CA PHE A 46 2.55 -9.52 -1.28
C PHE A 46 3.34 -10.83 -1.10
N ASP A 47 3.93 -11.31 -2.20
CA ASP A 47 4.65 -12.57 -2.21
C ASP A 47 5.87 -12.53 -1.25
N PRO A 48 5.97 -13.45 -0.27
CA PRO A 48 7.01 -13.40 0.74
C PRO A 48 8.41 -13.68 0.18
N GLY A 49 8.52 -14.44 -0.92
CA GLY A 49 9.78 -14.69 -1.62
C GLY A 49 10.29 -13.42 -2.29
N LEU A 50 9.41 -12.70 -3.00
CA LEU A 50 9.76 -11.43 -3.62
C LEU A 50 10.05 -10.32 -2.59
N VAL A 51 9.32 -10.28 -1.48
CA VAL A 51 9.63 -9.39 -0.33
C VAL A 51 11.04 -9.65 0.18
N LYS A 52 11.43 -10.93 0.31
CA LYS A 52 12.80 -11.28 0.70
C LYS A 52 13.84 -10.79 -0.31
N ILE A 53 13.61 -10.96 -1.61
CA ILE A 53 14.53 -10.52 -2.67
C ILE A 53 14.73 -9.00 -2.65
N VAL A 54 13.65 -8.23 -2.51
CA VAL A 54 13.72 -6.76 -2.39
C VAL A 54 14.53 -6.35 -1.16
N ARG A 55 14.28 -6.99 -0.01
CA ARG A 55 15.03 -6.72 1.23
C ARG A 55 16.53 -7.00 1.04
N GLN A 56 16.87 -8.16 0.48
CA GLN A 56 18.26 -8.55 0.21
C GLN A 56 18.96 -7.61 -0.78
N SER A 57 18.22 -7.07 -1.76
CA SER A 57 18.74 -6.09 -2.71
C SER A 57 19.10 -4.77 -2.01
N ALA A 58 18.24 -4.28 -1.11
CA ALA A 58 18.54 -3.11 -0.28
C ALA A 58 19.75 -3.36 0.65
N GLU A 59 19.82 -4.53 1.29
CA GLU A 59 20.95 -4.94 2.15
C GLU A 59 22.28 -4.97 1.37
N LYS A 60 22.29 -5.59 0.18
CA LYS A 60 23.47 -5.70 -0.68
C LYS A 60 24.02 -4.33 -1.10
N LEU A 61 23.13 -3.37 -1.33
CA LEU A 61 23.45 -2.00 -1.72
C LEU A 61 23.81 -1.12 -0.52
N GLY A 62 23.64 -1.61 0.71
CA GLY A 62 23.95 -0.87 1.93
C GLY A 62 22.93 0.23 2.27
N TYR A 63 21.71 0.15 1.72
CA TYR A 63 20.65 1.09 2.06
C TYR A 63 19.94 0.69 3.36
N SER A 64 19.57 1.69 4.16
CA SER A 64 18.64 1.44 5.27
C SER A 64 17.27 1.06 4.72
N HIS A 65 16.60 0.13 5.40
CA HIS A 65 15.29 -0.36 4.99
C HIS A 65 14.45 -0.79 6.19
N MET A 66 13.15 -0.90 5.98
CA MET A 66 12.20 -1.49 6.93
C MET A 66 11.02 -2.09 6.17
N ASP A 67 10.30 -3.00 6.81
CA ASP A 67 9.04 -3.49 6.28
C ASP A 67 7.95 -2.44 6.49
N ILE A 68 7.08 -2.27 5.49
CA ILE A 68 6.01 -1.28 5.50
C ILE A 68 4.76 -1.81 4.81
N VAL A 69 3.59 -1.41 5.31
CA VAL A 69 2.29 -1.65 4.68
C VAL A 69 1.94 -0.43 3.84
N SER A 70 1.58 -0.61 2.56
CA SER A 70 1.07 0.52 1.78
C SER A 70 -0.29 0.96 2.31
N GLY A 71 -0.42 2.25 2.61
CA GLY A 71 -1.70 2.86 3.00
C GLY A 71 -2.59 3.18 1.81
N ALA A 72 -2.11 3.01 0.57
CA ALA A 72 -2.81 3.33 -0.67
C ALA A 72 -2.98 2.12 -1.57
N GLY A 73 -4.02 2.14 -2.40
CA GLY A 73 -4.20 1.19 -3.49
C GLY A 73 -3.23 1.51 -4.64
N HIS A 74 -2.63 0.47 -5.20
CA HIS A 74 -1.77 0.55 -6.39
C HIS A 74 -2.17 -0.54 -7.38
N ASP A 75 -1.80 -0.41 -8.65
CA ASP A 75 -2.06 -1.45 -9.66
C ASP A 75 -1.48 -2.81 -9.26
N ALA A 76 -0.35 -2.80 -8.56
CA ALA A 76 0.28 -3.99 -7.98
C ALA A 76 -0.69 -4.80 -7.09
N CYS A 77 -1.64 -4.16 -6.39
CA CYS A 77 -2.65 -4.85 -5.59
C CYS A 77 -3.55 -5.76 -6.44
N TRP A 78 -3.84 -5.35 -7.67
CA TRP A 78 -4.63 -6.15 -8.63
C TRP A 78 -3.79 -7.22 -9.31
N ILE A 79 -2.55 -6.88 -9.70
CA ILE A 79 -1.61 -7.82 -10.32
C ILE A 79 -1.29 -8.99 -9.37
N ASN A 80 -1.24 -8.74 -8.06
CA ASN A 80 -1.02 -9.75 -7.04
C ASN A 80 -2.05 -10.90 -7.05
N ARG A 81 -3.19 -10.73 -7.71
CA ARG A 81 -4.21 -11.79 -7.87
C ARG A 81 -3.85 -12.81 -8.94
N VAL A 82 -2.92 -12.49 -9.84
CA VAL A 82 -2.60 -13.31 -11.02
C VAL A 82 -1.11 -13.64 -11.15
N ALA A 83 -0.23 -12.97 -10.41
CA ALA A 83 1.20 -13.24 -10.39
C ALA A 83 1.83 -12.88 -9.03
N PRO A 84 2.93 -13.56 -8.63
CA PRO A 84 3.76 -13.12 -7.51
C PRO A 84 4.15 -11.66 -7.69
N THR A 85 3.84 -10.83 -6.71
CA THR A 85 4.04 -9.38 -6.80
C THR A 85 4.64 -8.84 -5.50
N VAL A 86 5.44 -7.78 -5.60
CA VAL A 86 5.97 -6.99 -4.48
C VAL A 86 6.12 -5.54 -4.91
N MET A 87 6.22 -4.62 -3.94
CA MET A 87 6.49 -3.20 -4.19
C MET A 87 7.78 -2.75 -3.51
N VAL A 88 8.45 -1.77 -4.12
CA VAL A 88 9.56 -1.01 -3.52
C VAL A 88 9.05 0.40 -3.25
N MET A 89 9.24 0.90 -2.03
CA MET A 89 8.87 2.26 -1.64
C MET A 89 10.14 3.08 -1.40
N CYS A 90 10.12 4.35 -1.80
CA CYS A 90 11.10 5.34 -1.36
C CYS A 90 10.39 6.42 -0.53
N PRO A 91 11.09 7.14 0.37
CA PRO A 91 10.49 8.20 1.16
C PRO A 91 10.08 9.40 0.28
N CYS A 92 9.13 10.19 0.77
CA CYS A 92 8.86 11.53 0.29
C CYS A 92 8.93 12.53 1.45
N VAL A 93 9.23 13.80 1.13
CA VAL A 93 9.34 14.87 2.13
C VAL A 93 8.00 15.02 2.86
N ASP A 94 8.06 14.99 4.18
CA ASP A 94 6.90 15.09 5.10
C ASP A 94 5.80 14.03 4.90
N GLY A 95 6.08 12.96 4.14
CA GLY A 95 5.07 11.95 3.80
C GLY A 95 3.95 12.50 2.90
N LEU A 96 4.16 13.65 2.25
CA LEU A 96 3.17 14.33 1.45
C LEU A 96 2.98 13.64 0.10
N SER A 97 1.73 13.44 -0.30
CA SER A 97 1.38 12.99 -1.64
C SER A 97 0.02 13.56 -2.06
N HIS A 98 -0.36 13.40 -3.34
CA HIS A 98 -1.56 13.99 -3.93
C HIS A 98 -1.60 15.51 -3.75
N ASN A 99 -0.42 16.13 -3.77
CA ASN A 99 -0.21 17.56 -3.60
C ASN A 99 0.92 18.01 -4.51
N GLU A 100 0.81 19.20 -5.10
CA GLU A 100 1.81 19.75 -6.01
C GLU A 100 3.18 19.98 -5.37
N ALA A 101 3.24 20.07 -4.04
CA ALA A 101 4.48 20.16 -3.27
C ALA A 101 5.12 18.79 -2.95
N GLU A 102 4.53 17.68 -3.40
CA GLU A 102 5.10 16.33 -3.28
C GLU A 102 6.51 16.30 -3.87
N LYS A 103 7.46 15.77 -3.10
CA LYS A 103 8.87 15.77 -3.47
C LYS A 103 9.63 14.59 -2.89
N ILE A 104 10.51 14.03 -3.71
CA ILE A 104 11.56 13.09 -3.31
C ILE A 104 12.93 13.70 -3.61
N SER A 105 13.97 13.25 -2.91
CA SER A 105 15.34 13.63 -3.25
C SER A 105 15.87 12.79 -4.43
N PRO A 106 16.83 13.30 -5.23
CA PRO A 106 17.48 12.50 -6.28
C PRO A 106 18.12 11.21 -5.73
N GLU A 107 18.65 11.24 -4.51
CA GLU A 107 19.28 10.10 -3.85
C GLU A 107 18.24 9.02 -3.50
N TRP A 108 17.05 9.41 -3.02
CA TRP A 108 15.95 8.46 -2.77
C TRP A 108 15.43 7.84 -4.06
N ALA A 109 15.30 8.64 -5.12
CA ALA A 109 14.90 8.16 -6.44
C ALA A 109 15.90 7.14 -7.00
N ALA A 110 17.20 7.44 -6.90
CA ALA A 110 18.28 6.54 -7.32
C ALA A 110 18.28 5.24 -6.50
N ALA A 111 18.25 5.34 -5.17
CA ALA A 111 18.26 4.17 -4.29
C ALA A 111 17.07 3.23 -4.53
N GLY A 112 15.85 3.79 -4.68
CA GLY A 112 14.66 2.99 -4.99
C GLY A 112 14.75 2.29 -6.35
N THR A 113 15.33 2.98 -7.35
CA THR A 113 15.54 2.42 -8.69
C THR A 113 16.63 1.34 -8.70
N ASP A 114 17.72 1.52 -7.95
CA ASP A 114 18.79 0.53 -7.84
C ASP A 114 18.29 -0.75 -7.16
N VAL A 115 17.47 -0.63 -6.11
CA VAL A 115 16.83 -1.79 -5.46
C VAL A 115 15.90 -2.50 -6.44
N LEU A 116 15.08 -1.75 -7.19
CA LEU A 116 14.20 -2.33 -8.22
C LEU A 116 15.00 -3.08 -9.28
N LEU A 117 16.07 -2.48 -9.81
CA LEU A 117 16.93 -3.09 -10.82
C LEU A 117 17.49 -4.43 -10.33
N HIS A 118 18.09 -4.46 -9.14
CA HIS A 118 18.68 -5.68 -8.59
C HIS A 118 17.64 -6.76 -8.32
N ALA A 119 16.48 -6.39 -7.77
CA ALA A 119 15.40 -7.35 -7.53
C ALA A 119 14.85 -7.93 -8.84
N VAL A 120 14.69 -7.11 -9.88
CA VAL A 120 14.23 -7.58 -11.21
C VAL A 120 15.25 -8.52 -11.84
N LEU A 121 16.55 -8.19 -11.79
CA LEU A 121 17.60 -9.05 -12.35
C LEU A 121 17.67 -10.41 -11.63
N GLU A 122 17.56 -10.41 -10.31
CA GLU A 122 17.54 -11.63 -9.49
C GLU A 122 16.34 -12.52 -9.86
N VAL A 123 15.13 -11.94 -9.92
CA VAL A 123 13.90 -12.67 -10.27
C VAL A 123 13.91 -13.18 -11.70
N ALA A 124 14.50 -12.42 -12.62
CA ALA A 124 14.61 -12.79 -14.03
C ALA A 124 15.73 -13.82 -14.28
N GLU A 125 16.48 -14.21 -13.24
CA GLU A 125 17.66 -15.09 -13.35
C GLU A 125 18.69 -14.59 -14.36
N VAL A 126 18.72 -13.26 -14.59
CA VAL A 126 19.70 -12.60 -15.46
C VAL A 126 20.94 -12.34 -14.62
N VAL A 127 21.68 -13.41 -14.38
CA VAL A 127 22.94 -13.34 -13.63
C VAL A 127 24.11 -13.18 -14.60
N GLY A 128 24.91 -12.14 -14.37
CA GLY A 128 26.28 -12.03 -14.84
C GLY A 128 27.25 -12.58 -13.80
#